data_AF-A0A9E3R798-F1
#
_entry.id   AF-A0A9E3R798-F1
#
_cell.length_a   1.000
_cell.length_b   1.000
_cell.length_c   1.000
_cell.angle_alpha   90.00
_cell.angle_beta   90.00
_cell.angle_gamma   90.00
#
_symmetry.space_group_name_H-M   'P 1'
#
loop_
_entity.id
_entity.type
_entity.pdbx_description
1 polymer ?
#
loop_
_entity_poly.entity_id
_entity_poly.type
_entity_poly.pdbx_seq_one_letter_code
_entity_poly.pdbx_strand_id
1 'polypeptide(L)'
;MPQTTPQAPSTPAPGGPAQPVTAPASPSGTAAQRHQGARTAREVLTNQKERLQEERERLQQELREGPASPADKAGLEQQLAQVDQAIAKISIDIEEANRVVAQLAAIPGALESPRRDPWVNGPPVELVATGMALGAVLLFPIALAYARRLWRRASVVSAVPPELTDRIAQMERNLDAVAVEIERIGEGQRFVTQLLGSRQDRAAAALPEMAGPGADAPLAPRR
;
A
#
# COMPACT_ATOMS: atom_id res chain seq x y z
N MET A 1 -35.07 48.01 64.67
CA MET A 1 -34.85 46.63 65.15
C MET A 1 -36.15 45.87 64.95
N PRO A 2 -36.17 44.73 64.23
CA PRO A 2 -35.77 43.43 64.79
C PRO A 2 -34.84 42.62 63.85
N GLN A 3 -33.79 42.02 64.41
CA GLN A 3 -33.62 40.59 64.75
C GLN A 3 -33.25 39.69 63.56
N THR A 4 -31.99 39.24 63.59
CA THR A 4 -31.42 38.15 62.81
C THR A 4 -32.05 36.81 63.22
N THR A 5 -32.17 35.88 62.28
CA THR A 5 -32.15 34.45 62.60
C THR A 5 -31.34 33.71 61.53
N PRO A 6 -30.39 32.83 61.91
CA PRO A 6 -29.51 32.14 60.97
C PRO A 6 -30.18 30.88 60.40
N GLN A 7 -30.11 30.67 59.09
CA GLN A 7 -30.48 29.38 58.50
C GLN A 7 -29.21 28.52 58.33
N ALA A 8 -29.22 27.38 59.03
CA ALA A 8 -28.18 26.36 59.07
C ALA A 8 -28.07 25.59 57.73
N PRO A 9 -26.99 24.83 57.50
CA PRO A 9 -26.61 24.32 56.18
C PRO A 9 -27.53 23.20 55.71
N SER A 10 -27.92 23.25 54.44
CA SER A 10 -28.61 22.15 53.77
C SER A 10 -27.61 21.01 53.51
N THR A 11 -27.85 19.90 54.22
CA THR A 11 -27.25 18.58 54.01
C THR A 11 -27.38 18.16 52.54
N PRO A 12 -26.33 17.66 51.87
CA PRO A 12 -26.46 17.10 50.53
C PRO A 12 -27.17 15.74 50.61
N ALA A 13 -28.33 15.63 49.98
CA ALA A 13 -29.03 14.36 49.83
C ALA A 13 -28.22 13.40 48.94
N PRO A 14 -28.05 12.12 49.32
CA PRO A 14 -27.39 11.12 48.50
C PRO A 14 -28.38 10.48 47.53
N GLY A 15 -27.95 10.28 46.27
CA GLY A 15 -28.54 9.29 45.39
C GLY A 15 -29.60 9.80 44.41
N GLY A 16 -29.13 10.39 43.31
CA GLY A 16 -29.81 10.27 42.01
C GLY A 16 -28.81 9.70 41.01
N PRO A 17 -29.19 8.76 40.13
CA PRO A 17 -28.27 8.24 39.12
C PRO A 17 -27.78 9.42 38.29
N ALA A 18 -26.45 9.59 38.25
CA ALA A 18 -25.78 10.59 37.44
C ALA A 18 -26.28 10.43 36.01
N GLN A 19 -27.14 11.35 35.57
CA GLN A 19 -27.47 11.43 34.16
C GLN A 19 -26.15 11.71 33.44
N PRO A 20 -25.75 10.88 32.46
CA PRO A 20 -24.57 11.17 31.69
C PRO A 20 -24.87 12.50 31.00
N VAL A 21 -24.17 13.55 31.44
CA VAL A 21 -24.13 14.80 30.71
C VAL A 21 -23.51 14.40 29.38
N THR A 22 -24.33 14.22 28.36
CA THR A 22 -23.88 14.06 26.98
C THR A 22 -23.25 15.39 26.62
N ALA A 23 -21.98 15.54 26.98
CA ALA A 23 -21.14 16.60 26.46
C ALA A 23 -21.23 16.49 24.94
N PRO A 24 -21.61 17.58 24.23
CA PRO A 24 -21.58 17.57 22.78
C PRO A 24 -20.17 17.14 22.36
N ALA A 25 -20.11 16.16 21.46
CA ALA A 25 -18.87 15.58 20.96
C ALA A 25 -17.91 16.71 20.59
N SER A 26 -16.97 16.99 21.51
CA SER A 26 -15.92 17.96 21.28
C SER A 26 -15.02 17.41 20.19
N PRO A 27 -14.42 18.26 19.35
CA PRO A 27 -13.41 17.81 18.39
C PRO A 27 -12.40 16.94 19.13
N SER A 28 -12.33 15.68 18.72
CA SER A 28 -11.82 14.54 19.48
C SER A 28 -10.45 14.83 20.11
N GLY A 29 -10.37 14.77 21.44
CA GLY A 29 -9.15 14.88 22.22
C GLY A 29 -9.27 15.73 23.49
N THR A 30 -8.42 15.47 24.48
CA THR A 30 -8.33 16.28 25.71
C THR A 30 -7.87 17.71 25.39
N ALA A 31 -8.07 18.65 26.32
CA ALA A 31 -7.59 20.03 26.15
C ALA A 31 -6.07 20.07 25.86
N ALA A 32 -5.31 19.19 26.51
CA ALA A 32 -3.87 19.00 26.29
C ALA A 32 -3.54 18.53 24.86
N GLN A 33 -4.28 17.54 24.35
CA GLN A 33 -4.08 17.03 22.99
C GLN A 33 -4.40 18.11 21.94
N ARG A 34 -5.46 18.90 22.16
CA ARG A 34 -5.82 20.01 21.25
C ARG A 34 -4.76 21.10 21.25
N HIS A 35 -4.27 21.52 22.42
CA HIS A 35 -3.19 22.49 22.52
C HIS A 35 -1.89 21.99 21.88
N GLN A 36 -1.54 20.71 22.07
CA GLN A 36 -0.38 20.11 21.42
C GLN A 36 -0.52 20.09 19.89
N GLY A 37 -1.68 19.68 19.36
CA GLY A 37 -1.94 19.69 17.92
C GLY A 37 -1.85 21.09 17.32
N ALA A 38 -2.34 22.11 18.02
CA ALA A 38 -2.22 23.50 17.59
C ALA A 38 -0.76 23.99 17.56
N ARG A 39 0.07 23.59 18.52
CA ARG A 39 1.52 23.90 18.50
C ARG A 39 2.21 23.25 17.30
N THR A 40 1.94 21.97 17.04
CA THR A 40 2.49 21.27 15.88
C THR A 40 2.04 21.90 14.56
N ALA A 41 0.78 22.29 14.44
CA ALA A 41 0.28 22.99 13.26
C ALA A 41 1.03 24.32 13.03
N ARG A 42 1.23 25.12 14.08
CA ARG A 42 2.02 26.36 14.00
C ARG A 42 3.46 26.09 13.54
N GLU A 43 4.12 25.09 14.12
CA GLU A 43 5.49 24.71 13.74
C GLU A 43 5.58 24.33 12.25
N VAL A 44 4.59 23.59 11.75
CA VAL A 44 4.50 23.24 10.32
C VAL A 44 4.37 24.48 9.44
N LEU A 45 3.57 25.47 9.84
CA LEU A 45 3.43 26.74 9.10
C LEU A 45 4.73 27.56 9.13
N THR A 46 5.43 27.59 10.27
CA THR A 46 6.75 28.25 10.39
C THR A 46 7.78 27.60 9.46
N ASN A 47 7.84 26.27 9.44
CA ASN A 47 8.75 25.54 8.56
C ASN A 47 8.41 25.75 7.07
N GLN A 48 7.12 25.88 6.72
CA GLN A 48 6.71 26.23 5.36
C GLN A 48 7.17 27.63 4.96
N LYS A 49 7.04 28.60 5.87
CA LYS A 49 7.50 29.96 5.64
C LYS A 49 9.02 30.00 5.40
N GLU A 50 9.80 29.28 6.20
CA GLU A 50 11.26 29.20 6.03
C GLU A 50 11.63 28.65 4.64
N ARG A 51 11.00 27.57 4.20
CA ARG A 51 11.22 27.01 2.85
C ARG A 51 10.90 28.01 1.73
N LEU A 52 9.81 28.77 1.86
CA LEU A 52 9.45 29.81 0.90
C LEU A 52 10.46 30.97 0.93
N GLN A 53 11.01 31.32 2.10
CA GLN A 53 12.05 32.34 2.21
C GLN A 53 13.35 31.89 1.54
N GLU A 54 13.74 30.63 1.71
CA GLU A 54 14.89 30.05 1.00
C GLU A 54 14.69 30.06 -0.52
N GLU A 55 13.50 29.70 -0.99
CA GLU A 55 13.14 29.74 -2.42
C GLU A 55 13.20 31.16 -2.98
N ARG A 56 12.67 32.14 -2.24
CA ARG A 56 12.75 33.56 -2.58
C ARG A 56 14.19 34.03 -2.72
N GLU A 57 15.06 33.66 -1.78
CA GLU A 57 16.48 34.03 -1.82
C GLU A 57 17.19 33.42 -3.03
N ARG A 58 16.90 32.16 -3.36
CA ARG A 58 17.42 31.49 -4.56
C ARG A 58 16.99 32.20 -5.84
N LEU A 59 15.70 32.52 -5.98
CA LEU A 59 15.17 33.24 -7.14
C LEU A 59 15.83 34.63 -7.26
N GLN A 60 15.99 35.35 -6.15
CA GLN A 60 16.68 36.64 -6.14
C GLN A 60 18.16 36.54 -6.53
N GLN A 61 18.83 35.47 -6.12
CA GLN A 61 20.22 35.22 -6.53
C GLN A 61 20.30 34.96 -8.03
N GLU A 62 19.41 34.13 -8.58
CA GLU A 62 19.34 33.84 -10.02
C GLU A 62 19.06 35.10 -10.86
N LEU A 63 18.16 35.98 -10.39
CA LEU A 63 17.95 37.29 -11.02
C LEU A 63 19.20 38.18 -11.02
N ARG A 64 20.04 38.10 -9.98
CA ARG A 64 21.28 38.89 -9.87
C ARG A 64 22.40 38.33 -10.73
N GLU A 65 22.49 37.01 -10.84
CA GLU A 65 23.52 36.32 -11.63
C GLU A 65 23.34 36.53 -13.15
N GLY A 66 22.12 36.89 -13.58
CA GLY A 66 21.85 37.36 -14.93
C GLY A 66 21.13 36.29 -15.77
N PRO A 67 19.82 36.43 -16.03
CA PRO A 67 19.05 35.41 -16.76
C PRO A 67 19.47 35.30 -18.23
N ALA A 68 19.39 34.09 -18.79
CA ALA A 68 19.84 33.78 -20.15
C ALA A 68 19.06 34.53 -21.25
N SER A 69 17.80 34.90 -20.98
CA SER A 69 16.96 35.67 -21.89
C SER A 69 16.01 36.64 -21.16
N PRO A 70 15.46 37.67 -21.82
CA PRO A 70 14.46 38.56 -21.22
C PRO A 70 13.14 37.85 -20.88
N ALA A 71 12.79 36.77 -21.58
CA ALA A 71 11.62 35.96 -21.25
C ALA A 71 11.84 35.19 -19.94
N ASP A 72 13.03 34.63 -19.72
CA ASP A 72 13.39 33.94 -18.48
C ASP A 72 13.37 34.91 -17.29
N LYS A 73 13.86 36.13 -17.50
CA LYS A 73 13.77 37.20 -16.49
C LYS A 73 12.34 37.47 -16.05
N ALA A 74 11.43 37.68 -17.02
CA ALA A 74 10.03 37.95 -16.72
C ALA A 74 9.36 36.76 -16.01
N GLY A 75 9.72 35.52 -16.38
CA GLY A 75 9.26 34.32 -15.70
C GLY A 75 9.70 34.25 -14.23
N LEU A 76 10.98 34.49 -13.94
CA LEU A 76 11.52 34.49 -12.59
C LEU A 76 10.94 35.65 -11.74
N GLU A 77 10.73 36.83 -12.32
CA GLU A 77 10.04 37.95 -11.65
C GLU A 77 8.60 37.58 -11.26
N GLN A 78 7.87 36.88 -12.14
CA GLN A 78 6.52 36.39 -11.86
C GLN A 78 6.52 35.30 -10.77
N GLN A 79 7.51 34.42 -10.75
CA GLN A 79 7.66 33.41 -9.68
C GLN A 79 7.97 34.06 -8.34
N LEU A 80 8.87 35.05 -8.31
CA LEU A 80 9.20 35.80 -7.11
C LEU A 80 7.96 36.50 -6.52
N ALA A 81 7.12 37.12 -7.37
CA ALA A 81 5.88 37.73 -6.95
C ALA A 81 4.88 36.72 -6.34
N GLN A 82 4.80 35.49 -6.89
CA GLN A 82 3.97 34.42 -6.34
C GLN A 82 4.49 33.94 -4.97
N VAL A 83 5.80 33.77 -4.82
CA VAL A 83 6.42 33.38 -3.54
C VAL A 83 6.20 34.48 -2.48
N ASP A 84 6.33 35.76 -2.85
CA ASP A 84 6.06 36.88 -1.93
C ASP A 84 4.59 36.88 -1.46
N GLN A 85 3.64 36.60 -2.35
CA GLN A 85 2.22 36.44 -1.98
C GLN A 85 1.99 35.24 -1.04
N ALA A 86 2.65 34.11 -1.30
CA ALA A 86 2.57 32.93 -0.44
C ALA A 86 3.15 33.20 0.97
N ILE A 87 4.27 33.92 1.06
CA ILE A 87 4.87 34.34 2.33
C ILE A 87 3.96 35.29 3.11
N ALA A 88 3.30 36.23 2.41
CA ALA A 88 2.33 37.12 3.04
C ALA A 88 1.15 36.34 3.62
N LYS A 89 0.59 35.40 2.84
CA LYS A 89 -0.50 34.53 3.29
C LYS A 89 -0.10 33.67 4.50
N ILE A 90 1.03 32.96 4.42
CA ILE A 90 1.46 32.07 5.52
C ILE A 90 1.76 32.86 6.80
N SER A 91 2.18 34.12 6.68
CA SER A 91 2.42 34.98 7.84
C SER A 91 1.10 35.33 8.57
N ILE A 92 0.00 35.50 7.83
CA ILE A 92 -1.35 35.65 8.41
C ILE A 92 -1.79 34.34 9.07
N ASP A 93 -1.60 33.21 8.38
CA ASP A 93 -1.97 31.88 8.89
C ASP A 93 -1.21 31.55 10.21
N ILE A 94 0.06 31.95 10.33
CA ILE A 94 0.86 31.80 11.57
C ILE A 94 0.28 32.63 12.72
N GLU A 95 -0.16 33.86 12.45
CA GLU A 95 -0.77 34.71 13.48
C GLU A 95 -2.10 34.14 13.96
N GLU A 96 -2.91 33.59 13.05
CA GLU A 96 -4.13 32.86 13.43
C GLU A 96 -3.80 31.63 14.28
N ALA A 97 -2.81 30.83 13.88
CA ALA A 97 -2.34 29.67 14.65
C ALA A 97 -1.84 30.06 16.04
N ASN A 98 -1.14 31.19 16.18
CA ASN A 98 -0.70 31.71 17.48
C ASN A 98 -1.89 32.03 18.40
N ARG A 99 -2.96 32.62 17.85
CA ARG A 99 -4.19 32.91 18.61
C ARG A 99 -4.86 31.63 19.08
N VAL A 100 -4.93 30.60 18.22
CA VAL A 100 -5.49 29.29 18.59
C VAL A 100 -4.68 28.63 19.70
N VAL A 101 -3.34 28.64 19.60
CA VAL A 101 -2.46 28.12 20.66
C VAL A 101 -2.71 28.85 21.98
N ALA A 102 -2.80 30.19 21.95
CA ALA A 102 -3.05 30.99 23.14
C ALA A 102 -4.44 30.72 23.77
N GLN A 103 -5.49 30.62 22.95
CA GLN A 103 -6.85 30.29 23.41
C GLN A 103 -6.91 28.91 24.04
N LEU A 104 -6.23 27.92 23.45
CA LEU A 104 -6.19 26.57 24.00
C LEU A 104 -5.35 26.49 25.27
N ALA A 105 -4.25 27.24 25.37
CA ALA A 105 -3.41 27.30 26.57
C ALA A 105 -4.16 27.89 27.79
N ALA A 106 -5.19 28.71 27.57
CA ALA A 106 -6.02 29.27 28.63
C ALA A 106 -7.01 28.24 29.24
N ILE A 107 -7.21 27.08 28.60
CA ILE A 107 -8.10 26.04 29.12
C ILE A 107 -7.40 25.28 30.26
N PRO A 108 -8.01 25.15 31.45
CA PRO A 108 -7.46 24.34 32.54
C PRO A 108 -7.15 22.90 32.09
N GLY A 109 -5.97 22.39 32.44
CA GLY A 109 -5.50 21.07 32.01
C GLY A 109 -4.96 21.00 30.57
N ALA A 110 -4.92 22.11 29.81
CA ALA A 110 -4.34 22.13 28.45
C ALA A 110 -2.81 22.11 28.41
N LEU A 111 -2.17 22.53 29.49
CA LEU A 111 -0.72 22.48 29.65
C LEU A 111 -0.25 21.17 30.29
N GLU A 112 -1.17 20.35 30.77
CA GLU A 112 -0.86 19.06 31.37
C GLU A 112 -0.44 18.10 30.25
N SER A 113 0.70 17.41 30.42
CA SER A 113 1.07 16.38 29.46
C SER A 113 -0.03 15.33 29.43
N PRO A 114 -0.54 14.92 28.25
CA PRO A 114 -1.57 13.89 28.21
C PRO A 114 -1.03 12.69 28.97
N ARG A 115 -1.73 12.29 30.04
CA ARG A 115 -1.42 11.08 30.80
C ARG A 115 -1.25 9.97 29.78
N ARG A 116 -0.02 9.52 29.55
CA ARG A 116 0.25 8.36 28.70
C ARG A 116 -0.39 7.20 29.41
N ASP A 117 -1.55 6.78 28.94
CA ASP A 117 -2.14 5.53 29.39
C ASP A 117 -1.13 4.43 29.03
N PRO A 118 -0.56 3.72 30.03
CA PRO A 118 0.47 2.72 29.79
C PRO A 118 0.03 1.60 28.83
N TRP A 119 -1.28 1.47 28.65
CA TRP A 119 -1.94 0.40 27.93
C TRP A 119 -2.12 0.66 26.42
N VAL A 120 -1.86 1.88 25.94
CA VAL A 120 -2.05 2.23 24.50
C VAL A 120 -0.87 1.76 23.63
N ASN A 121 0.32 1.54 24.20
CA ASN A 121 1.52 1.09 23.46
C ASN A 121 1.81 -0.41 23.59
N GLY A 122 0.81 -1.22 23.98
CA GLY A 122 1.02 -2.63 24.30
C GLY A 122 1.91 -2.84 25.54
N PRO A 123 1.96 -4.06 26.09
CA PRO A 123 2.93 -4.37 27.13
C PRO A 123 4.36 -4.07 26.64
N PRO A 124 5.25 -3.59 27.52
CA PRO A 124 6.66 -3.39 27.17
C PRO A 124 7.20 -4.64 26.49
N VAL A 125 8.01 -4.47 25.43
CA VAL A 125 8.60 -5.61 24.71
C VAL A 125 9.37 -6.52 25.66
N GLU A 126 9.95 -5.95 26.71
CA GLU A 126 10.62 -6.63 27.80
C GLU A 126 9.67 -7.54 28.58
N LEU A 127 8.44 -7.10 28.84
CA LEU A 127 7.43 -7.89 29.55
C LEU A 127 6.93 -9.05 28.67
N VAL A 128 6.71 -8.81 27.37
CA VAL A 128 6.34 -9.86 26.41
C VAL A 128 7.45 -10.87 26.25
N ALA A 129 8.69 -10.42 26.07
CA ALA A 129 9.87 -11.27 25.91
C ALA A 129 10.13 -12.10 27.17
N THR A 130 10.02 -11.49 28.36
CA THR A 130 10.17 -12.20 29.63
C THR A 130 9.08 -13.26 29.81
N GLY A 131 7.82 -12.91 29.48
CA GLY A 131 6.71 -13.86 29.51
C GLY A 131 6.90 -15.04 28.56
N MET A 132 7.34 -14.78 27.31
CA MET A 132 7.67 -15.84 26.36
C MET A 132 8.84 -16.70 26.81
N ALA A 133 9.91 -16.09 27.34
CA ALA A 133 11.08 -16.82 27.82
C ALA A 133 10.74 -17.76 28.99
N LEU A 134 9.98 -17.26 29.98
CA LEU A 134 9.51 -18.08 31.10
C LEU A 134 8.57 -19.19 30.62
N GLY A 135 7.64 -18.86 29.72
CA GLY A 135 6.73 -19.84 29.11
C GLY A 135 7.49 -20.93 28.35
N ALA A 136 8.52 -20.57 27.58
CA ALA A 136 9.35 -21.53 26.87
C ALA A 136 10.12 -22.43 27.83
N VAL A 137 10.77 -21.89 28.86
CA VAL A 137 11.51 -22.70 29.86
C VAL A 137 10.60 -23.72 30.56
N LEU A 138 9.36 -23.34 30.88
CA LEU A 138 8.39 -24.21 31.56
C LEU A 138 7.73 -25.23 30.62
N LEU A 139 7.33 -24.81 29.42
CA LEU A 139 6.51 -25.63 28.51
C LEU A 139 7.34 -26.46 27.53
N PHE A 140 8.54 -26.02 27.16
CA PHE A 140 9.41 -26.73 26.22
C PHE A 140 9.73 -28.18 26.62
N PRO A 141 10.13 -28.51 27.87
CA PRO A 141 10.43 -29.90 28.22
C PRO A 141 9.19 -30.80 28.15
N ILE A 142 8.01 -30.25 28.47
CA ILE A 142 6.73 -30.98 28.39
C ILE A 142 6.38 -31.24 26.93
N ALA A 143 6.49 -30.22 26.07
CA ALA A 143 6.26 -30.35 24.63
C ALA A 143 7.20 -31.40 24.01
N LEU A 144 8.48 -31.40 24.39
CA LEU A 144 9.47 -32.36 23.90
C LEU A 144 9.14 -33.79 24.34
N ALA A 145 8.69 -33.98 25.58
CA ALA A 145 8.27 -35.28 26.09
C ALA A 145 7.06 -35.85 25.31
N TYR A 146 6.06 -35.00 25.02
CA TYR A 146 4.90 -35.40 24.21
C TYR A 146 5.28 -35.70 22.76
N ALA A 147 6.11 -34.87 22.14
CA ALA A 147 6.59 -35.10 20.77
C ALA A 147 7.32 -36.46 20.66
N ARG A 148 8.21 -36.76 21.61
CA ARG A 148 8.94 -38.05 21.66
C ARG A 148 8.00 -39.24 21.87
N ARG A 149 6.93 -39.07 22.65
CA ARG A 149 5.90 -40.10 22.85
C ARG A 149 5.10 -40.38 21.58
N LEU A 150 4.79 -39.36 20.78
CA LEU A 150 4.06 -39.52 19.52
C LEU A 150 4.93 -40.19 18.45
N TRP A 151 6.20 -39.80 18.29
CA TRP A 151 7.09 -40.42 17.31
C TRP A 151 7.31 -41.92 17.56
N ARG A 152 7.45 -42.33 18.83
CA ARG A 152 7.55 -43.76 19.15
C ARG A 152 6.29 -44.57 18.81
N ARG A 153 5.13 -43.92 18.72
CA ARG A 153 3.87 -44.57 18.33
C ARG A 153 3.68 -44.56 16.81
N ALA A 154 4.12 -43.51 16.12
CA ALA A 154 3.97 -43.37 14.68
C ALA A 154 4.85 -44.35 13.87
N SER A 155 6.02 -44.74 14.39
CA SER A 155 6.90 -45.70 13.71
C SER A 155 6.31 -47.11 13.54
N VAL A 156 5.20 -47.43 14.22
CA VAL A 156 4.52 -48.73 14.13
C VAL A 156 3.49 -48.77 12.99
N VAL A 157 3.07 -47.62 12.45
CA VAL A 157 1.91 -47.53 11.53
C VAL A 157 2.29 -47.26 10.06
N SER A 158 3.55 -46.95 9.75
CA SER A 158 3.97 -46.54 8.40
C SER A 158 4.58 -47.67 7.56
N ALA A 159 3.88 -48.80 7.42
CA ALA A 159 4.14 -49.73 6.33
C ALA A 159 3.21 -49.35 5.16
N VAL A 160 3.79 -49.02 3.99
CA VAL A 160 3.00 -48.71 2.78
C VAL A 160 2.22 -49.97 2.37
N PRO A 161 0.91 -49.88 2.13
CA PRO A 161 0.11 -51.05 1.77
C PRO A 161 0.56 -51.59 0.39
N PRO A 162 0.78 -52.91 0.24
CA PRO A 162 1.21 -53.51 -1.03
C PRO A 162 0.23 -53.22 -2.19
N GLU A 163 -1.05 -53.00 -1.88
CA GLU A 163 -2.10 -52.67 -2.85
C GLU A 163 -1.85 -51.32 -3.54
N LEU A 164 -1.15 -50.39 -2.89
CA LEU A 164 -0.82 -49.09 -3.50
C LEU A 164 0.32 -49.25 -4.51
N THR A 165 1.29 -50.12 -4.21
CA THR A 165 2.39 -50.45 -5.12
C THR A 165 1.88 -51.14 -6.39
N ASP A 166 0.94 -52.08 -6.25
CA ASP A 166 0.33 -52.77 -7.39
C ASP A 166 -0.44 -51.82 -8.31
N ARG A 167 -1.16 -50.84 -7.72
CA ARG A 167 -1.88 -49.81 -8.48
C ARG A 167 -0.94 -48.91 -9.28
N ILE A 168 0.20 -48.54 -8.72
CA ILE A 168 1.20 -47.72 -9.42
C ILE A 168 1.80 -48.50 -10.60
N ALA A 169 2.19 -49.75 -10.37
CA ALA A 169 2.72 -50.61 -11.43
C ALA A 169 1.70 -50.85 -12.56
N GLN A 170 0.41 -50.89 -12.24
CA GLN A 170 -0.64 -50.99 -13.24
C GLN A 170 -0.86 -49.68 -14.01
N MET A 171 -0.72 -48.52 -13.34
CA MET A 171 -0.78 -47.22 -14.01
C MET A 171 0.38 -47.04 -14.99
N GLU A 172 1.60 -47.45 -14.64
CA GLU A 172 2.77 -47.39 -15.53
C GLU A 172 2.52 -48.15 -16.84
N ARG A 173 2.05 -49.40 -16.75
CA ARG A 173 1.72 -50.21 -17.95
C ARG A 173 0.63 -49.58 -18.82
N ASN A 174 -0.36 -48.93 -18.21
CA ASN A 174 -1.41 -48.24 -18.96
C ASN A 174 -0.87 -47.00 -19.68
N LEU A 175 0.06 -46.27 -19.07
CA LEU A 175 0.70 -45.10 -19.67
C LEU A 175 1.57 -45.49 -20.87
N ASP A 176 2.32 -46.59 -20.77
CA ASP A 176 3.12 -47.11 -21.89
C ASP A 176 2.26 -47.48 -23.10
N ALA A 177 1.09 -48.08 -22.86
CA ALA A 177 0.13 -48.41 -23.93
C ALA A 177 -0.44 -47.15 -24.61
N VAL A 178 -0.72 -46.10 -23.83
CA VAL A 178 -1.20 -44.81 -24.37
C VAL A 178 -0.13 -44.13 -25.22
N ALA A 179 1.15 -44.22 -24.84
CA ALA A 179 2.23 -43.63 -25.61
C ALA A 179 2.34 -44.21 -27.03
N VAL A 180 2.24 -45.54 -27.16
CA VAL A 180 2.26 -46.24 -28.47
C VAL A 180 1.03 -45.89 -29.31
N GLU A 181 -0.14 -45.78 -28.69
CA GLU A 181 -1.37 -45.46 -29.41
C GLU A 181 -1.33 -44.01 -29.96
N ILE A 182 -0.74 -43.07 -29.22
CA ILE A 182 -0.56 -41.68 -29.68
C ILE A 182 0.40 -41.61 -30.87
N GLU A 183 1.51 -42.36 -30.82
CA GLU A 183 2.45 -42.46 -31.94
C GLU A 183 1.74 -42.96 -33.20
N ARG A 184 0.97 -44.04 -33.06
CA ARG A 184 0.19 -44.62 -34.16
C ARG A 184 -0.90 -43.68 -34.71
N ILE A 185 -1.62 -42.96 -33.85
CA ILE A 185 -2.62 -41.96 -34.27
C ILE A 185 -1.94 -40.81 -35.04
N GLY A 186 -0.79 -40.35 -34.55
CA GLY A 186 -0.01 -39.30 -35.21
C GLY A 186 0.45 -39.70 -36.62
N GLU A 187 0.88 -40.95 -36.79
CA GLU A 187 1.23 -41.51 -38.11
C GLU A 187 0.01 -41.61 -39.03
N GLY A 188 -1.12 -42.09 -38.53
CA GLY A 188 -2.38 -42.16 -39.29
C GLY A 188 -2.84 -40.79 -39.79
N GLN A 189 -2.74 -39.76 -38.95
CA GLN A 189 -3.09 -38.38 -39.33
C GLN A 189 -2.11 -37.81 -40.37
N ARG A 190 -0.80 -37.99 -40.19
CA ARG A 190 0.21 -37.57 -41.17
C ARG A 190 -0.01 -38.24 -42.53
N PHE A 191 -0.36 -39.52 -42.54
CA PHE A 191 -0.62 -40.27 -43.77
C PHE A 191 -1.82 -39.69 -44.54
N VAL A 192 -2.91 -39.36 -43.84
CA VAL A 192 -4.10 -38.76 -44.45
C VAL A 192 -3.80 -37.38 -45.04
N THR A 193 -3.03 -36.54 -44.34
CA THR A 193 -2.63 -35.22 -44.86
C THR A 193 -1.74 -35.34 -46.09
N GLN A 194 -0.76 -36.24 -46.10
CA GLN A 194 0.09 -36.48 -47.27
C GLN A 194 -0.73 -36.99 -48.46
N LEU A 195 -1.73 -37.85 -48.23
CA LEU A 195 -2.61 -38.37 -49.26
C LEU A 195 -3.52 -37.29 -49.87
N LEU A 196 -4.03 -36.36 -49.06
CA LEU A 196 -4.83 -35.22 -49.52
C LEU A 196 -3.99 -34.24 -50.34
N GLY A 197 -2.77 -33.90 -49.88
CA GLY A 197 -1.85 -33.02 -50.60
C GLY A 197 -1.42 -33.59 -51.95
N SER A 198 -1.04 -34.86 -51.99
CA SER A 198 -0.64 -35.52 -53.25
C SER A 198 -1.77 -35.66 -54.29
N ARG A 199 -3.05 -35.59 -53.88
CA ARG A 199 -4.18 -35.47 -54.81
C ARG A 199 -4.32 -34.06 -55.40
N GLN A 200 -4.09 -33.01 -54.61
CA GLN A 200 -4.11 -31.63 -55.08
C GLN A 200 -2.95 -31.33 -56.05
N ASP A 201 -1.75 -31.85 -55.77
CA ASP A 201 -0.59 -31.66 -56.65
C ASP A 201 -0.79 -32.32 -58.03
N ARG A 202 -1.42 -33.49 -58.07
CA ARG A 202 -1.80 -34.16 -59.34
C ARG A 202 -2.89 -33.40 -60.11
N ALA A 203 -3.81 -32.73 -59.42
CA ALA A 203 -4.83 -31.89 -60.06
C ALA A 203 -4.23 -30.59 -60.62
N ALA A 204 -3.24 -30.00 -59.95
CA ALA A 204 -2.56 -28.79 -60.39
C ALA A 204 -1.63 -29.01 -61.60
N ALA A 205 -1.02 -30.19 -61.73
CA ALA A 205 -0.15 -30.53 -62.86
C ALA A 205 -0.88 -30.71 -64.21
N ALA A 206 -2.22 -30.71 -64.24
CA ALA A 206 -3.02 -30.94 -65.44
C ALA A 206 -3.33 -29.66 -66.26
N LEU A 207 -2.82 -28.48 -65.89
CA LEU A 207 -3.04 -27.21 -66.60
C LEU A 207 -1.72 -26.44 -66.73
N PRO A 208 -0.97 -26.56 -67.85
CA PRO A 208 -0.81 -25.39 -68.75
C PRO A 208 -0.32 -25.72 -70.19
N GLU A 209 -1.07 -25.41 -71.26
CA GLU A 209 -0.49 -25.09 -72.59
C GLU A 209 -1.56 -24.52 -73.52
N MET A 210 -1.67 -23.20 -73.70
CA MET A 210 -2.19 -22.51 -74.91
C MET A 210 -2.31 -20.98 -74.67
N ALA A 211 -1.26 -20.20 -74.99
CA ALA A 211 -1.31 -18.84 -75.57
C ALA A 211 0.08 -18.16 -75.50
N GLY A 212 0.83 -18.17 -76.61
CA GLY A 212 2.14 -17.52 -76.76
C GLY A 212 2.08 -16.14 -77.48
N PRO A 213 3.14 -15.30 -77.38
CA PRO A 213 3.25 -14.01 -78.07
C PRO A 213 4.21 -14.06 -79.28
N GLY A 214 3.91 -13.30 -80.34
CA GLY A 214 4.76 -13.21 -81.53
C GLY A 214 4.85 -11.81 -82.15
N ALA A 215 6.09 -11.43 -82.44
CA ALA A 215 6.59 -10.52 -83.49
C ALA A 215 6.72 -9.00 -83.22
N ASP A 216 7.93 -8.63 -82.77
CA ASP A 216 8.63 -7.40 -83.16
C ASP A 216 9.08 -7.44 -84.64
N ALA A 217 9.02 -6.32 -85.38
CA ALA A 217 10.17 -5.74 -86.09
C ALA A 217 9.82 -4.41 -86.84
N PRO A 218 10.76 -3.45 -86.97
CA PRO A 218 10.55 -2.06 -87.45
C PRO A 218 11.09 -1.81 -88.87
N LEU A 219 10.84 -0.62 -89.48
CA LEU A 219 11.72 0.08 -90.45
C LEU A 219 11.15 1.47 -90.88
N ALA A 220 11.82 2.56 -90.43
CA ALA A 220 12.33 3.75 -91.17
C ALA A 220 11.51 4.57 -92.24
N PRO A 221 11.93 5.82 -92.56
CA PRO A 221 11.03 6.96 -92.85
C PRO A 221 11.14 7.63 -94.26
N ARG A 222 10.30 8.69 -94.44
CA ARG A 222 10.26 9.79 -95.44
C ARG A 222 9.41 9.61 -96.71
N ARG A 223 8.41 10.48 -96.87
CA ARG A 223 8.53 11.75 -97.63
C ARG A 223 7.58 12.80 -97.08
#